data_AF-A0A0W8CUP6-F1
#
_entry.id   AF-A0A0W8CUP6-F1
#
_cell.length_a   1.000
_cell.length_b   1.000
_cell.length_c   1.000
_cell.angle_alpha   90.00
_cell.angle_beta   90.00
_cell.angle_gamma   90.00
#
_symmetry.space_group_name_H-M   'P 1'
#
loop_
_entity.id
_entity.type
_entity.pdbx_description
1 polymer ?
#
loop_
_entity_poly.entity_id
_entity_poly.type
_entity_poly.pdbx_seq_one_letter_code
_entity_poly.pdbx_strand_id
1 'polypeptide(L)'
;MFEEAFLENLRRRHGTKRMRATHVYNEYIQDKLHVHMNATQWTTLSGFVQYLGRTGKCVVDETEKGWYIQYIDRDPKAIARQKELEKKKKAELDHEERNKLFIKRQLQIASGKEGADTQQQPTKLQRGENGEKIKMSLGLKRESAKKETVAFTAKASSVFGQGEEGSEEAESEDKRSNKRHAVDAIIEENERRKREKSRRLEEESKRQREENWVTTGIVIKVMNKKVGDGAYYKCKGVVKDVEEKFCATVELLDSGDVLRLDQDDLETVIPKPGRKVKIVNGLGRGCTAKLLDISVDDFCARIRIDSGSYRGEILDRVEYEDICRLADE
;
A
#
# COMPACT_ATOMS: atom_id res chain seq x y z
N MET A 1 31.77 -28.96 9.03
CA MET A 1 30.78 -29.20 7.96
C MET A 1 29.36 -28.86 8.41
N PHE A 2 28.59 -29.75 9.07
CA PHE A 2 27.19 -29.47 9.44
C PHE A 2 27.01 -28.20 10.27
N GLU A 3 27.80 -28.04 11.34
CA GLU A 3 27.72 -26.86 12.21
C GLU A 3 27.97 -25.55 11.43
N GLU A 4 28.98 -25.52 10.58
CA GLU A 4 29.31 -24.35 9.76
C GLU A 4 28.20 -24.05 8.75
N ALA A 5 27.66 -25.08 8.08
CA ALA A 5 26.56 -24.91 7.12
C ALA A 5 25.25 -24.46 7.80
N PHE A 6 24.98 -24.94 9.01
CA PHE A 6 23.83 -24.50 9.82
C PHE A 6 24.02 -23.04 10.28
N LEU A 7 25.21 -22.68 10.76
CA LEU A 7 25.53 -21.30 11.13
C LEU A 7 25.55 -20.35 9.92
N GLU A 8 25.97 -20.82 8.74
CA GLU A 8 25.90 -20.04 7.50
C GLU A 8 24.45 -19.81 7.05
N ASN A 9 23.59 -20.83 7.14
CA ASN A 9 22.14 -20.69 6.89
C ASN A 9 21.53 -19.67 7.87
N LEU A 10 21.80 -19.82 9.17
CA LEU A 10 21.34 -18.91 10.22
C LEU A 10 21.82 -17.47 9.98
N ARG A 11 23.10 -17.28 9.60
CA ARG A 11 23.67 -15.96 9.27
C ARG A 11 23.09 -15.35 7.99
N ARG A 12 22.87 -16.15 6.94
CA ARG A 12 22.35 -15.70 5.63
C ARG A 12 20.86 -15.35 5.69
N ARG A 13 20.05 -16.11 6.44
CA ARG A 13 18.58 -15.97 6.48
C ARG A 13 18.08 -15.10 7.64
N HIS A 14 18.60 -15.33 8.85
CA HIS A 14 18.01 -14.82 10.09
C HIS A 14 18.88 -13.77 10.80
N GLY A 15 20.20 -13.77 10.55
CA GLY A 15 21.14 -12.81 11.10
C GLY A 15 21.05 -12.75 12.63
N THR A 16 20.85 -11.56 13.19
CA THR A 16 20.71 -11.35 14.64
C THR A 16 19.24 -11.30 15.10
N LYS A 17 18.37 -12.20 14.61
CA LYS A 17 16.97 -12.35 15.06
C LYS A 17 16.74 -13.68 15.80
N ARG A 18 15.93 -13.63 16.86
CA ARG A 18 15.57 -14.79 17.69
C ARG A 18 14.52 -15.63 16.97
N MET A 19 14.86 -16.88 16.66
CA MET A 19 14.04 -17.79 15.85
C MET A 19 13.92 -19.16 16.52
N ARG A 20 12.84 -19.91 16.22
CA ARG A 20 12.67 -21.28 16.75
C ARG A 20 13.65 -22.24 16.06
N ALA A 21 14.37 -23.05 16.83
CA ALA A 21 15.37 -24.00 16.32
C ALA A 21 14.82 -24.92 15.23
N THR A 22 13.61 -25.46 15.42
CA THR A 22 12.93 -26.33 14.45
C THR A 22 12.68 -25.65 13.11
N HIS A 23 12.42 -24.34 13.09
CA HIS A 23 12.19 -23.58 11.86
C HIS A 23 13.48 -23.48 11.04
N VAL A 24 14.58 -23.11 11.69
CA VAL A 24 15.91 -23.03 11.08
C VAL A 24 16.37 -24.41 10.59
N TYR A 25 16.11 -25.47 11.35
CA TYR A 25 16.44 -26.84 10.95
C TYR A 25 15.64 -27.32 9.74
N ASN A 26 14.35 -26.99 9.66
CA ASN A 26 13.53 -27.31 8.50
C ASN A 26 13.97 -26.52 7.25
N GLU A 27 14.31 -25.24 7.39
CA GLU A 27 14.93 -24.44 6.31
C GLU A 27 16.29 -24.99 5.85
N TYR A 28 17.07 -25.58 6.77
CA TYR A 28 18.33 -26.23 6.44
C TYR A 28 18.12 -27.51 5.61
N ILE A 29 17.12 -28.34 5.96
CA ILE A 29 16.77 -29.57 5.22
C ILE A 29 16.20 -29.29 3.81
N GLN A 30 15.65 -28.10 3.56
CA GLN A 30 15.11 -27.73 2.24
C GLN A 30 16.19 -27.71 1.14
N ASP A 31 17.47 -27.53 1.49
CA ASP A 31 18.57 -27.65 0.52
C ASP A 31 18.85 -29.13 0.22
N LYS A 32 18.86 -29.53 -1.05
CA LYS A 32 19.15 -30.92 -1.45
C LYS A 32 20.60 -31.35 -1.20
N LEU A 33 21.50 -30.39 -0.96
CA LEU A 33 22.91 -30.65 -0.64
C LEU A 33 23.21 -30.53 0.87
N HIS A 34 22.18 -30.46 1.73
CA HIS A 34 22.38 -30.39 3.17
C HIS A 34 23.02 -31.68 3.72
N VAL A 35 23.91 -31.53 4.71
CA VAL A 35 24.45 -32.67 5.45
C VAL A 35 23.44 -33.04 6.52
N HIS A 36 22.80 -34.21 6.42
CA HIS A 36 21.79 -34.60 7.40
C HIS A 36 22.39 -34.69 8.82
N MET A 37 21.63 -34.29 9.84
CA MET A 37 22.09 -34.21 11.24
C MET A 37 22.71 -35.54 11.72
N ASN A 38 22.06 -36.67 11.42
CA ASN A 38 22.52 -38.02 11.76
C ASN A 38 23.85 -38.43 11.10
N ALA A 39 24.34 -37.70 10.09
CA ALA A 39 25.68 -37.90 9.53
C ALA A 39 26.77 -37.22 10.37
N THR A 40 26.42 -36.67 11.55
CA THR A 40 27.33 -36.02 12.49
C THR A 40 27.13 -36.50 13.92
N GLN A 41 27.94 -35.98 14.85
CA GLN A 41 27.90 -36.30 16.28
C GLN A 41 26.56 -35.95 16.99
N TRP A 42 25.60 -35.34 16.29
CA TRP A 42 24.31 -34.94 16.85
C TRP A 42 23.19 -35.87 16.37
N THR A 43 22.54 -36.56 17.31
CA THR A 43 21.38 -37.42 17.02
C THR A 43 20.04 -36.72 17.21
N THR A 44 20.03 -35.58 17.90
CA THR A 44 18.81 -34.79 18.18
C THR A 44 19.08 -33.30 18.04
N LEU A 45 18.09 -32.57 17.54
CA LEU A 45 18.19 -31.12 17.36
C LEU A 45 18.44 -30.42 18.70
N SER A 46 17.74 -30.81 19.77
CA SER A 46 17.91 -30.24 21.12
C SER A 46 19.34 -30.36 21.65
N GLY A 47 20.01 -31.50 21.42
CA GLY A 47 21.41 -31.69 21.82
C GLY A 47 22.37 -30.76 21.08
N PHE A 48 22.15 -30.57 19.77
CA PHE A 48 22.89 -29.61 18.96
C PHE A 48 22.64 -28.15 19.40
N VAL A 49 21.39 -27.80 19.71
CA VAL A 49 21.05 -26.46 20.22
C VAL A 49 21.76 -26.18 21.54
N GLN A 50 21.75 -27.12 22.49
CA GLN A 50 22.45 -26.97 23.76
C GLN A 50 23.97 -26.82 23.58
N TYR A 51 24.56 -27.50 22.59
CA TYR A 51 25.97 -27.33 22.24
C TYR A 51 26.29 -25.93 21.70
N LEU A 52 25.43 -25.35 20.84
CA LEU A 52 25.59 -23.98 20.34
C LEU A 52 25.53 -22.93 21.47
N GLY A 53 24.72 -23.18 22.50
CA GLY A 53 24.69 -22.40 23.74
C GLY A 53 25.97 -22.54 24.55
N ARG A 54 26.43 -23.77 24.82
CA ARG A 54 27.67 -24.06 25.58
C ARG A 54 28.93 -23.50 24.90
N THR A 55 28.97 -23.48 23.58
CA THR A 55 30.09 -22.90 22.81
C THR A 55 30.01 -21.38 22.66
N GLY A 56 28.92 -20.74 23.12
CA GLY A 56 28.74 -19.29 23.03
C GLY A 56 28.64 -18.74 21.61
N LYS A 57 28.27 -19.58 20.63
CA LYS A 57 28.06 -19.18 19.23
C LYS A 57 26.64 -18.66 18.99
N CYS A 58 25.68 -19.12 19.78
CA CYS A 58 24.31 -18.62 19.81
C CYS A 58 23.86 -18.41 21.26
N VAL A 59 23.02 -17.39 21.51
CA VAL A 59 22.16 -17.37 22.68
C VAL A 59 21.04 -18.38 22.44
N VAL A 60 20.72 -19.16 23.46
CA VAL A 60 19.75 -20.26 23.41
C VAL A 60 18.79 -20.08 24.57
N ASP A 61 17.50 -20.04 24.26
CA ASP A 61 16.43 -19.95 25.26
C ASP A 61 15.50 -21.15 25.14
N GLU A 62 15.19 -21.78 26.28
CA GLU A 62 14.12 -22.76 26.39
C GLU A 62 12.80 -22.07 26.72
N THR A 63 11.73 -22.45 26.03
CA THR A 63 10.36 -21.97 26.30
C THR A 63 9.37 -23.11 26.09
N GLU A 64 8.15 -22.98 26.60
CA GLU A 64 7.07 -23.98 26.47
C GLU A 64 6.76 -24.40 25.03
N LYS A 65 7.10 -23.57 24.03
CA LYS A 65 6.90 -23.84 22.60
C LYS A 65 8.17 -24.33 21.88
N GLY A 66 9.15 -24.81 22.66
CA GLY A 66 10.42 -25.36 22.21
C GLY A 66 11.60 -24.39 22.28
N TRP A 67 12.73 -24.84 21.74
CA TRP A 67 14.01 -24.14 21.75
C TRP A 67 14.04 -22.96 20.78
N TYR A 68 14.54 -21.81 21.25
CA TYR A 68 14.83 -20.63 20.45
C TYR A 68 16.33 -20.40 20.37
N ILE A 69 16.82 -20.02 19.19
CA ILE A 69 18.21 -19.73 18.88
C ILE A 69 18.32 -18.29 18.40
N GLN A 70 19.34 -17.61 18.87
CA GLN A 70 19.76 -16.29 18.44
C GLN A 70 21.26 -16.33 18.13
N TYR A 71 21.65 -16.20 16.86
CA TYR A 71 23.07 -16.13 16.49
C TYR A 71 23.76 -14.93 17.13
N ILE A 72 24.99 -15.13 17.61
CA ILE A 72 25.86 -14.06 18.11
C ILE A 72 26.92 -13.80 17.04
N ASP A 73 26.73 -12.73 16.27
CA ASP A 73 27.69 -12.39 15.21
C ASP A 73 28.97 -11.77 15.79
N ARG A 74 30.07 -12.52 15.74
CA ARG A 74 31.42 -12.05 16.12
C ARG A 74 32.20 -11.46 14.95
N ASP A 75 31.62 -11.38 13.75
CA ASP A 75 32.27 -10.85 12.55
C ASP A 75 32.24 -9.29 12.58
N PRO A 76 33.39 -8.60 12.56
CA PRO A 76 33.46 -7.15 12.83
C PRO A 76 32.66 -6.28 11.85
N LYS A 77 32.32 -6.80 10.66
CA LYS A 77 31.45 -6.10 9.69
C LYS A 77 29.99 -5.98 10.14
N ALA A 78 29.47 -6.94 10.91
CA ALA A 78 28.10 -6.89 11.42
C ALA A 78 27.98 -5.91 12.59
N ILE A 79 28.96 -5.96 13.51
CA ILE A 79 29.09 -5.03 14.64
C ILE A 79 29.23 -3.57 14.14
N ALA A 80 29.99 -3.34 13.07
CA ALA A 80 30.09 -2.03 12.44
C ALA A 80 28.74 -1.51 11.92
N ARG A 81 27.96 -2.36 11.22
CA ARG A 81 26.62 -2.00 10.72
C ARG A 81 25.62 -1.74 11.85
N GLN A 82 25.62 -2.56 12.91
CA GLN A 82 24.75 -2.33 14.08
C GLN A 82 25.11 -1.01 14.78
N LYS A 83 26.41 -0.76 15.03
CA LYS A 83 26.89 0.49 15.65
C LYS A 83 26.60 1.73 14.79
N GLU A 84 26.62 1.60 13.46
CA GLU A 84 26.21 2.69 12.56
C GLU A 84 24.69 2.94 12.62
N LEU A 85 23.87 1.87 12.67
CA LEU A 85 22.43 1.94 12.84
C LEU A 85 22.03 2.56 14.19
N GLU A 86 22.70 2.19 15.28
CA GLU A 86 22.50 2.80 16.60
C GLU A 86 22.98 4.26 16.62
N LYS A 87 24.10 4.60 15.96
CA LYS A 87 24.57 5.98 15.84
C LYS A 87 23.60 6.83 15.01
N LYS A 88 22.99 6.28 13.95
CA LYS A 88 21.93 6.93 13.16
C LYS A 88 20.68 7.15 14.01
N LYS A 89 20.15 6.11 14.68
CA LYS A 89 19.01 6.24 15.61
C LYS A 89 19.27 7.25 16.73
N LYS A 90 20.48 7.29 17.30
CA LYS A 90 20.84 8.27 18.33
C LYS A 90 20.91 9.71 17.79
N ALA A 91 21.38 9.89 16.55
CA ALA A 91 21.37 11.19 15.89
C ALA A 91 19.94 11.64 15.50
N GLU A 92 19.08 10.69 15.13
CA GLU A 92 17.66 10.92 14.83
C GLU A 92 16.89 11.33 16.10
N LEU A 93 17.13 10.66 17.24
CA LEU A 93 16.61 11.04 18.55
C LEU A 93 17.04 12.46 18.98
N ASP A 94 18.33 12.79 18.87
CA ASP A 94 18.86 14.15 19.14
C ASP A 94 18.23 15.21 18.21
N HIS A 95 17.97 14.85 16.95
CA HIS A 95 17.27 15.73 16.00
C HIS A 95 15.78 15.89 16.35
N GLU A 96 15.09 14.83 16.77
CA GLU A 96 13.71 14.90 17.25
C GLU A 96 13.58 15.79 18.49
N GLU A 97 14.49 15.70 19.45
CA GLU A 97 14.47 16.51 20.67
C GLU A 97 14.68 18.00 20.37
N ARG A 98 15.64 18.35 19.49
CA ARG A 98 15.77 19.73 18.99
C ARG A 98 14.51 20.20 18.27
N ASN A 99 13.90 19.34 17.45
CA ASN A 99 12.71 19.72 16.68
C ASN A 99 11.49 19.93 17.60
N LYS A 100 11.29 19.05 18.59
CA LYS A 100 10.25 19.20 19.63
C LYS A 100 10.41 20.49 20.41
N LEU A 101 11.64 20.88 20.77
CA LEU A 101 11.93 22.17 21.41
C LEU A 101 11.63 23.37 20.51
N PHE A 102 11.96 23.29 19.21
CA PHE A 102 11.68 24.36 18.25
C PHE A 102 10.18 24.55 18.01
N ILE A 103 9.44 23.45 17.82
CA ILE A 103 7.97 23.44 17.66
C ILE A 103 7.30 23.97 18.93
N LYS A 104 7.72 23.51 20.12
CA LYS A 104 7.18 23.99 21.40
C LYS A 104 7.42 25.49 21.61
N ARG A 105 8.58 26.01 21.18
CA ARG A 105 8.88 27.44 21.21
C ARG A 105 7.99 28.26 20.28
N GLN A 106 7.71 27.77 19.07
CA GLN A 106 6.76 28.45 18.17
C GLN A 106 5.33 28.41 18.71
N LEU A 107 4.87 27.27 19.25
CA LEU A 107 3.57 27.16 19.90
C LEU A 107 3.43 28.10 21.09
N GLN A 108 4.45 28.25 21.93
CA GLN A 108 4.44 29.17 23.07
C GLN A 108 4.41 30.65 22.64
N ILE A 109 5.03 31.00 21.52
CA ILE A 109 4.97 32.36 20.93
C ILE A 109 3.60 32.61 20.29
N ALA A 110 2.95 31.59 19.73
CA ALA A 110 1.59 31.68 19.21
C ALA A 110 0.55 31.81 20.32
N SER A 111 0.61 30.96 21.36
CA SER A 111 -0.31 31.04 22.51
C SER A 111 -0.11 32.33 23.31
N GLY A 112 1.12 32.86 23.37
CA GLY A 112 1.41 34.19 23.92
C GLY A 112 0.86 35.36 23.08
N LYS A 113 0.39 35.11 21.85
CA LYS A 113 -0.28 36.10 20.98
C LYS A 113 -1.80 35.94 20.94
N GLU A 114 -2.37 34.82 21.40
CA GLU A 114 -3.82 34.64 21.52
C GLU A 114 -4.43 35.39 22.73
N GLY A 115 -3.60 35.98 23.59
CA GLY A 115 -4.02 36.85 24.70
C GLY A 115 -4.09 38.34 24.37
N ALA A 116 -3.80 38.75 23.13
CA ALA A 116 -3.84 40.16 22.71
C ALA A 116 -4.87 40.35 21.59
N ASP A 117 -6.13 40.60 21.97
CA ASP A 117 -7.15 41.07 21.04
C ASP A 117 -6.76 42.46 20.52
N THR A 118 -6.09 42.48 19.38
CA THR A 118 -5.87 43.67 18.57
C THR A 118 -6.40 43.36 17.18
N GLN A 119 -7.65 43.76 16.97
CA GLN A 119 -8.33 43.69 15.68
C GLN A 119 -7.44 44.26 14.58
N GLN A 120 -6.86 43.40 13.74
CA GLN A 120 -6.17 43.83 12.53
C GLN A 120 -7.20 44.22 11.48
N GLN A 121 -7.82 45.40 11.67
CA GLN A 121 -8.59 46.02 10.60
C GLN A 121 -7.62 46.43 9.48
N PRO A 122 -7.92 46.10 8.21
CA PRO A 122 -7.09 46.50 7.08
C PRO A 122 -7.21 48.01 6.84
N THR A 123 -6.32 48.79 7.45
CA THR A 123 -6.25 50.25 7.27
C THR A 123 -5.97 50.57 5.80
N LYS A 124 -6.96 51.13 5.10
CA LYS A 124 -6.77 51.63 3.73
C LYS A 124 -5.79 52.80 3.75
N LEU A 125 -4.72 52.69 2.95
CA LEU A 125 -3.75 53.77 2.77
C LEU A 125 -4.43 54.99 2.14
N GLN A 126 -4.65 56.04 2.91
CA GLN A 126 -5.14 57.31 2.39
C GLN A 126 -4.03 58.00 1.59
N ARG A 127 -4.38 58.44 0.38
CA ARG A 127 -3.51 59.21 -0.51
C ARG A 127 -3.77 60.69 -0.26
N GLY A 128 -2.75 61.47 0.07
CA GLY A 128 -2.84 62.93 0.10
C GLY A 128 -3.13 63.51 -1.28
N GLU A 129 -3.84 64.64 -1.34
CA GLU A 129 -4.50 65.15 -2.56
C GLU A 129 -3.53 65.58 -3.68
N ASN A 130 -2.24 65.76 -3.39
CA ASN A 130 -1.20 66.04 -4.38
C ASN A 130 -0.32 64.81 -4.61
N GLY A 131 -0.32 64.30 -5.84
CA GLY A 131 0.16 62.96 -6.22
C GLY A 131 1.68 62.74 -6.23
N GLU A 132 2.40 63.11 -5.17
CA GLU A 132 3.81 62.78 -5.02
C GLU A 132 4.04 61.30 -4.67
N LYS A 133 5.17 60.76 -5.16
CA LYS A 133 5.46 59.32 -5.12
C LYS A 133 5.95 58.88 -3.74
N ILE A 134 5.24 57.94 -3.10
CA ILE A 134 5.68 57.34 -1.84
C ILE A 134 6.94 56.49 -2.07
N LYS A 135 8.10 56.97 -1.62
CA LYS A 135 9.41 56.34 -1.83
C LYS A 135 9.81 55.45 -0.65
N MET A 136 9.28 54.23 -0.63
CA MET A 136 9.62 53.22 0.38
C MET A 136 11.12 52.87 0.33
N SER A 137 11.86 53.12 1.41
CA SER A 137 13.31 52.97 1.48
C SER A 137 13.70 51.87 2.47
N LEU A 138 13.72 50.61 2.02
CA LEU A 138 14.21 49.48 2.84
C LEU A 138 15.74 49.38 2.74
N GLY A 139 16.44 49.90 3.74
CA GLY A 139 17.89 49.82 3.83
C GLY A 139 18.38 48.44 4.31
N LEU A 140 18.62 47.50 3.38
CA LEU A 140 19.47 46.34 3.69
C LEU A 140 20.94 46.78 3.72
N LYS A 141 21.55 46.82 4.90
CA LYS A 141 23.01 47.05 5.02
C LYS A 141 23.76 45.81 4.54
N ARG A 142 24.40 45.90 3.36
CA ARG A 142 25.28 44.87 2.81
C ARG A 142 26.49 45.52 2.12
N GLU A 143 27.61 45.53 2.82
CA GLU A 143 28.95 45.64 2.21
C GLU A 143 29.41 44.21 1.87
N SER A 144 30.09 43.88 0.78
CA SER A 144 30.33 44.54 -0.51
C SER A 144 30.68 43.42 -1.55
N ALA A 145 30.93 43.60 -2.86
CA ALA A 145 31.07 44.77 -3.72
C ALA A 145 30.77 44.40 -5.21
N LYS A 146 30.94 45.39 -6.11
CA LYS A 146 31.23 45.28 -7.57
C LYS A 146 30.22 44.59 -8.52
N LYS A 147 29.39 45.46 -9.13
CA LYS A 147 29.10 45.62 -10.58
C LYS A 147 28.53 44.42 -11.38
N GLU A 148 27.26 44.49 -11.81
CA GLU A 148 26.77 45.03 -13.11
C GLU A 148 27.04 44.05 -14.28
N THR A 149 26.08 43.60 -15.11
CA THR A 149 25.00 44.35 -15.80
C THR A 149 23.79 43.47 -16.24
N VAL A 150 22.69 44.14 -16.64
CA VAL A 150 21.57 43.76 -17.56
C VAL A 150 20.63 42.54 -17.31
N ALA A 151 19.46 42.86 -16.73
CA ALA A 151 18.12 42.86 -17.37
C ALA A 151 17.49 41.64 -18.12
N PHE A 152 16.21 41.42 -17.76
CA PHE A 152 15.02 41.16 -18.62
C PHE A 152 14.38 39.75 -18.71
N THR A 153 13.23 39.65 -18.03
CA THR A 153 11.99 38.86 -18.31
C THR A 153 11.97 37.37 -18.65
N ALA A 154 10.90 36.72 -18.15
CA ALA A 154 10.41 35.42 -18.58
C ALA A 154 9.72 35.43 -19.95
N LYS A 155 9.86 34.33 -20.70
CA LYS A 155 8.72 33.44 -21.06
C LYS A 155 9.20 32.11 -21.66
N ALA A 156 8.30 31.13 -21.69
CA ALA A 156 8.53 29.80 -22.23
C ALA A 156 8.39 29.74 -23.75
N SER A 157 9.11 28.80 -24.39
CA SER A 157 8.66 28.08 -25.58
C SER A 157 9.51 26.82 -25.80
N SER A 158 8.85 25.74 -26.25
CA SER A 158 9.52 24.58 -26.87
C SER A 158 10.13 24.97 -28.21
N VAL A 159 11.10 24.19 -28.73
CA VAL A 159 11.18 23.83 -30.16
C VAL A 159 12.17 22.66 -30.36
N PHE A 160 12.02 21.97 -31.48
CA PHE A 160 12.61 20.69 -31.88
C PHE A 160 13.64 20.93 -33.01
N GLY A 161 14.73 20.14 -33.07
CA GLY A 161 15.79 20.27 -34.09
C GLY A 161 16.86 21.31 -33.73
N GLN A 162 18.10 21.24 -34.24
CA GLN A 162 18.67 20.38 -35.30
C GLN A 162 20.14 20.08 -34.94
N GLY A 163 20.74 19.02 -35.52
CA GLY A 163 22.08 18.55 -35.11
C GLY A 163 23.24 19.11 -35.94
N GLU A 164 24.46 18.95 -35.41
CA GLU A 164 25.72 18.94 -36.17
C GLU A 164 26.68 17.92 -35.52
N GLU A 165 27.54 17.30 -36.33
CA GLU A 165 28.46 16.24 -35.91
C GLU A 165 29.78 16.83 -35.40
N GLY A 166 30.35 16.24 -34.34
CA GLY A 166 31.61 16.69 -33.76
C GLY A 166 32.05 15.80 -32.61
N SER A 167 32.94 14.85 -32.93
CA SER A 167 33.59 13.88 -32.05
C SER A 167 33.90 14.33 -30.60
N GLU A 168 33.45 13.54 -29.62
CA GLU A 168 34.26 13.14 -28.45
C GLU A 168 33.60 11.95 -27.73
N GLU A 169 34.24 10.78 -27.81
CA GLU A 169 33.83 9.60 -27.05
C GLU A 169 34.42 9.64 -25.63
N ALA A 170 33.70 9.03 -24.67
CA ALA A 170 34.09 8.72 -23.28
C ALA A 170 33.66 9.63 -22.12
N GLU A 171 32.36 9.96 -22.00
CA GLU A 171 31.74 10.24 -20.68
C GLU A 171 30.19 10.13 -20.62
N SER A 172 29.60 8.94 -20.91
CA SER A 172 28.13 8.79 -21.01
C SER A 172 27.44 7.63 -20.27
N GLU A 173 28.17 6.79 -19.53
CA GLU A 173 27.54 5.67 -18.79
C GLU A 173 26.97 6.09 -17.43
N ASP A 174 27.68 6.93 -16.67
CA ASP A 174 27.35 7.20 -15.26
C ASP A 174 26.05 8.02 -15.08
N LYS A 175 25.82 9.01 -15.96
CA LYS A 175 24.55 9.76 -16.01
C LYS A 175 23.36 8.92 -16.47
N ARG A 176 23.60 7.76 -17.11
CA ARG A 176 22.56 6.81 -17.56
C ARG A 176 22.22 5.78 -16.47
N SER A 177 23.19 5.34 -15.67
CA SER A 177 22.96 4.47 -14.51
C SER A 177 22.14 5.20 -13.42
N ASN A 178 22.53 6.43 -13.09
CA ASN A 178 21.91 7.19 -12.00
C ASN A 178 20.47 7.63 -12.34
N LYS A 179 20.17 7.86 -13.63
CA LYS A 179 18.78 8.06 -14.10
C LYS A 179 17.91 6.80 -14.00
N ARG A 180 18.46 5.60 -14.15
CA ARG A 180 17.71 4.35 -13.91
C ARG A 180 17.33 4.22 -12.44
N HIS A 181 18.28 4.45 -11.52
CA HIS A 181 18.01 4.48 -10.07
C HIS A 181 16.95 5.52 -9.67
N ALA A 182 17.00 6.73 -10.25
CA ALA A 182 15.99 7.76 -9.97
C ALA A 182 14.59 7.37 -10.47
N VAL A 183 14.49 6.68 -11.62
CA VAL A 183 13.21 6.20 -12.17
C VAL A 183 12.68 5.01 -11.35
N ASP A 184 13.53 4.05 -10.99
CA ASP A 184 13.14 2.90 -10.16
C ASP A 184 12.62 3.33 -8.79
N ALA A 185 13.26 4.32 -8.14
CA ALA A 185 12.80 4.87 -6.87
C ALA A 185 11.43 5.57 -6.99
N ILE A 186 11.15 6.27 -8.10
CA ILE A 186 9.85 6.90 -8.37
C ILE A 186 8.77 5.85 -8.66
N ILE A 187 9.13 4.73 -9.33
CA ILE A 187 8.21 3.60 -9.56
C ILE A 187 7.86 2.93 -8.22
N GLU A 188 8.86 2.63 -7.38
CA GLU A 188 8.64 2.00 -6.07
C GLU A 188 7.80 2.89 -5.13
N GLU A 189 8.03 4.21 -5.10
CA GLU A 189 7.21 5.13 -4.32
C GLU A 189 5.76 5.20 -4.85
N ASN A 190 5.56 5.25 -6.17
CA ASN A 190 4.21 5.23 -6.75
C ASN A 190 3.48 3.91 -6.49
N GLU A 191 4.17 2.76 -6.59
CA GLU A 191 3.60 1.46 -6.23
C GLU A 191 3.22 1.41 -4.75
N ARG A 192 4.08 1.90 -3.86
CA ARG A 192 3.77 1.97 -2.43
C ARG A 192 2.54 2.84 -2.16
N ARG A 193 2.45 4.03 -2.77
CA ARG A 193 1.27 4.91 -2.64
C ARG A 193 0.01 4.26 -3.22
N LYS A 194 0.13 3.50 -4.31
CA LYS A 194 -0.98 2.71 -4.87
C LYS A 194 -1.43 1.61 -3.90
N ARG A 195 -0.51 0.86 -3.30
CA ARG A 195 -0.78 -0.21 -2.31
C ARG A 195 -1.38 0.35 -1.01
N GLU A 196 -0.90 1.51 -0.54
CA GLU A 196 -1.48 2.19 0.62
C GLU A 196 -2.89 2.72 0.32
N LYS A 197 -3.14 3.28 -0.88
CA LYS A 197 -4.49 3.65 -1.31
C LYS A 197 -5.41 2.44 -1.43
N SER A 198 -4.97 1.35 -2.06
CA SER A 198 -5.82 0.15 -2.21
C SER A 198 -6.16 -0.47 -0.86
N ARG A 199 -5.20 -0.53 0.09
CA ARG A 199 -5.49 -1.00 1.46
C ARG A 199 -6.52 -0.12 2.16
N ARG A 200 -6.41 1.21 2.02
CA ARG A 200 -7.40 2.14 2.59
C ARG A 200 -8.79 1.96 1.97
N LEU A 201 -8.89 1.80 0.66
CA LEU A 201 -10.16 1.52 -0.02
C LEU A 201 -10.76 0.17 0.40
N GLU A 202 -9.91 -0.84 0.65
CA GLU A 202 -10.33 -2.15 1.18
C GLU A 202 -10.85 -2.04 2.62
N GLU A 203 -10.19 -1.26 3.48
CA GLU A 203 -10.65 -0.95 4.85
C GLU A 203 -11.96 -0.14 4.85
N GLU A 204 -12.12 0.82 3.93
CA GLU A 204 -13.36 1.59 3.76
C GLU A 204 -14.50 0.72 3.20
N SER A 205 -14.20 -0.20 2.26
CA SER A 205 -15.16 -1.20 1.74
C SER A 205 -15.64 -2.13 2.85
N LYS A 206 -14.73 -2.66 3.68
CA LYS A 206 -15.05 -3.53 4.83
C LYS A 206 -15.93 -2.84 5.89
N ARG A 207 -15.84 -1.52 6.03
CA ARG A 207 -16.73 -0.71 6.89
C ARG A 207 -18.12 -0.48 6.29
N GLN A 208 -18.27 -0.60 4.97
CA GLN A 208 -19.53 -0.44 4.23
C GLN A 208 -20.17 -1.79 3.85
N ARG A 209 -19.55 -2.93 4.20
CA ARG A 209 -20.10 -4.27 3.94
C ARG A 209 -21.27 -4.52 4.89
N GLU A 210 -22.45 -4.75 4.33
CA GLU A 210 -23.65 -5.18 5.06
C GLU A 210 -23.90 -6.69 4.82
N GLU A 211 -24.70 -7.32 5.67
CA GLU A 211 -25.04 -8.75 5.54
C GLU A 211 -25.98 -9.01 4.35
N ASN A 212 -26.78 -8.02 3.95
CA ASN A 212 -27.70 -8.12 2.83
C ASN A 212 -27.08 -7.58 1.53
N TRP A 213 -26.73 -8.48 0.61
CA TRP A 213 -26.18 -8.13 -0.70
C TRP A 213 -27.26 -8.02 -1.78
N VAL A 214 -28.40 -8.70 -1.64
CA VAL A 214 -29.40 -8.74 -2.72
C VAL A 214 -30.06 -7.37 -2.92
N THR A 215 -30.25 -7.00 -4.19
CA THR A 215 -30.87 -5.75 -4.62
C THR A 215 -31.64 -5.97 -5.93
N THR A 216 -32.60 -5.11 -6.25
CA THR A 216 -33.41 -5.22 -7.46
C THR A 216 -32.62 -4.88 -8.74
N GLY A 217 -33.05 -5.43 -9.88
CA GLY A 217 -32.49 -5.15 -11.21
C GLY A 217 -31.15 -5.84 -11.50
N ILE A 218 -30.80 -6.90 -10.77
CA ILE A 218 -29.62 -7.74 -11.02
C ILE A 218 -30.01 -9.11 -11.56
N VAL A 219 -29.09 -9.74 -12.31
CA VAL A 219 -29.22 -11.11 -12.80
C VAL A 219 -28.48 -12.05 -11.85
N ILE A 220 -29.20 -12.92 -11.15
CA ILE A 220 -28.63 -13.95 -10.27
C ILE A 220 -28.73 -15.34 -10.90
N LYS A 221 -28.09 -16.31 -10.26
CA LYS A 221 -28.17 -17.73 -10.56
C LYS A 221 -28.69 -18.48 -9.33
N VAL A 222 -29.74 -19.28 -9.51
CA VAL A 222 -30.37 -20.04 -8.42
C VAL A 222 -29.51 -21.25 -8.07
N MET A 223 -29.21 -21.44 -6.78
CA MET A 223 -28.38 -22.54 -6.28
C MET A 223 -29.15 -23.50 -5.36
N ASN A 224 -30.39 -23.19 -4.98
CA ASN A 224 -31.26 -24.13 -4.29
C ASN A 224 -31.57 -25.36 -5.16
N LYS A 225 -31.37 -26.56 -4.60
CA LYS A 225 -31.66 -27.86 -5.25
C LYS A 225 -33.00 -28.48 -4.84
N LYS A 226 -33.67 -27.93 -3.83
CA LYS A 226 -34.93 -28.44 -3.26
C LYS A 226 -36.16 -27.79 -3.89
N VAL A 227 -36.02 -26.57 -4.41
CA VAL A 227 -37.13 -25.82 -5.03
C VAL A 227 -37.44 -26.39 -6.40
N GLY A 228 -38.70 -26.76 -6.64
CA GLY A 228 -39.18 -27.35 -7.90
C GLY A 228 -38.45 -28.65 -8.28
N ASP A 229 -38.20 -29.54 -7.32
CA ASP A 229 -37.46 -30.80 -7.49
C ASP A 229 -36.06 -30.63 -8.16
N GLY A 230 -35.48 -29.43 -8.03
CA GLY A 230 -34.19 -29.09 -8.61
C GLY A 230 -34.24 -28.66 -10.09
N ALA A 231 -35.42 -28.54 -10.69
CA ALA A 231 -35.59 -28.06 -12.07
C ALA A 231 -34.99 -26.66 -12.31
N TYR A 232 -34.97 -25.82 -11.27
CA TYR A 232 -34.46 -24.45 -11.32
C TYR A 232 -32.98 -24.33 -10.90
N TYR A 233 -32.30 -25.43 -10.58
CA TYR A 233 -30.91 -25.41 -10.13
C TYR A 233 -29.97 -24.96 -11.26
N LYS A 234 -29.19 -23.91 -10.99
CA LYS A 234 -28.32 -23.17 -11.92
C LYS A 234 -29.04 -22.36 -13.02
N CYS A 235 -30.38 -22.29 -13.00
CA CYS A 235 -31.12 -21.37 -13.87
C CYS A 235 -30.80 -19.91 -13.49
N LYS A 236 -30.91 -19.02 -14.48
CA LYS A 236 -30.67 -17.57 -14.30
C LYS A 236 -32.00 -16.84 -14.18
N GLY A 237 -32.05 -15.85 -13.30
CA GLY A 237 -33.22 -15.02 -13.12
C GLY A 237 -32.89 -13.58 -12.77
N VAL A 238 -33.88 -12.70 -12.93
CA VAL A 238 -33.80 -11.27 -12.61
C VAL A 238 -34.50 -11.03 -11.28
N VAL A 239 -33.83 -10.33 -10.36
CA VAL A 239 -34.44 -9.89 -9.09
C VAL A 239 -35.40 -8.73 -9.38
N LYS A 240 -36.70 -8.99 -9.29
CA LYS A 240 -37.76 -7.97 -9.43
C LYS A 240 -37.95 -7.15 -8.17
N ASP A 241 -38.03 -7.83 -7.03
CA ASP A 241 -38.27 -7.20 -5.72
C ASP A 241 -37.44 -7.87 -4.62
N VAL A 242 -37.26 -7.19 -3.48
CA VAL A 242 -36.53 -7.70 -2.31
C VAL A 242 -37.34 -7.44 -1.03
N GLU A 243 -37.94 -8.50 -0.50
CA GLU A 243 -38.68 -8.51 0.76
C GLU A 243 -37.71 -8.68 1.94
N GLU A 244 -37.99 -7.99 3.05
CA GLU A 244 -37.28 -8.15 4.34
C GLU A 244 -35.75 -8.00 4.29
N LYS A 245 -35.21 -7.39 3.22
CA LYS A 245 -33.77 -7.23 2.88
C LYS A 245 -33.03 -8.50 2.46
N PHE A 246 -33.50 -9.69 2.84
CA PHE A 246 -32.83 -10.97 2.58
C PHE A 246 -33.56 -11.84 1.55
N CYS A 247 -34.90 -11.73 1.46
CA CYS A 247 -35.71 -12.50 0.51
C CYS A 247 -35.78 -11.79 -0.85
N ALA A 248 -35.47 -12.50 -1.93
CA ALA A 248 -35.53 -12.00 -3.29
C ALA A 248 -36.70 -12.62 -4.05
N THR A 249 -37.48 -11.80 -4.75
CA THR A 249 -38.46 -12.23 -5.75
C THR A 249 -37.78 -12.27 -7.11
N VAL A 250 -37.46 -13.47 -7.58
CA VAL A 250 -36.68 -13.76 -8.78
C VAL A 250 -37.61 -14.24 -9.89
N GLU A 251 -37.61 -13.59 -11.05
CA GLU A 251 -38.21 -14.12 -12.28
C GLU A 251 -37.15 -14.86 -13.11
N LEU A 252 -37.37 -16.13 -13.43
CA LEU A 252 -36.46 -16.92 -14.25
C LEU A 252 -36.51 -16.51 -15.72
N LEU A 253 -35.33 -16.34 -16.33
CA LEU A 253 -35.20 -15.95 -17.74
C LEU A 253 -35.60 -17.06 -18.72
N ASP A 254 -35.46 -18.31 -18.31
CA ASP A 254 -35.67 -19.47 -19.19
C ASP A 254 -37.14 -19.94 -19.21
N SER A 255 -37.84 -19.88 -18.07
CA SER A 255 -39.22 -20.36 -17.91
C SER A 255 -40.26 -19.27 -17.63
N GLY A 256 -39.84 -18.08 -17.17
CA GLY A 256 -40.75 -17.02 -16.73
C GLY A 256 -41.36 -17.24 -15.33
N ASP A 257 -41.01 -18.32 -14.64
CA ASP A 257 -41.52 -18.58 -13.29
C ASP A 257 -40.96 -17.58 -12.28
N VAL A 258 -41.81 -17.17 -11.34
CA VAL A 258 -41.44 -16.28 -10.24
C VAL A 258 -41.25 -17.09 -8.96
N LEU A 259 -40.03 -17.06 -8.42
CA LEU A 259 -39.63 -17.75 -7.21
C LEU A 259 -39.26 -16.74 -6.11
N ARG A 260 -39.69 -17.00 -4.88
CA ARG A 260 -39.19 -16.28 -3.70
C ARG A 260 -38.11 -17.12 -3.02
N LEU A 261 -36.89 -16.61 -2.95
CA LEU A 261 -35.70 -17.30 -2.46
C LEU A 261 -34.94 -16.41 -1.48
N ASP A 262 -34.29 -17.00 -0.48
CA ASP A 262 -33.38 -16.26 0.39
C ASP A 262 -32.03 -15.99 -0.33
N GLN A 263 -31.28 -14.98 0.12
CA GLN A 263 -29.96 -14.66 -0.42
C GLN A 263 -28.96 -15.84 -0.38
N ASP A 264 -29.06 -16.73 0.62
CA ASP A 264 -28.18 -17.91 0.75
C ASP A 264 -28.40 -18.94 -0.40
N ASP A 265 -29.55 -18.89 -1.06
CA ASP A 265 -29.91 -19.77 -2.18
C ASP A 265 -29.52 -19.18 -3.56
N LEU A 266 -28.85 -18.02 -3.59
CA LEU A 266 -28.56 -17.24 -4.80
C LEU A 266 -27.05 -17.02 -4.98
N GLU A 267 -26.63 -16.94 -6.23
CA GLU A 267 -25.24 -16.65 -6.63
C GLU A 267 -25.20 -15.44 -7.57
N THR A 268 -24.23 -14.55 -7.37
CA THR A 268 -23.97 -13.41 -8.26
C THR A 268 -23.52 -13.89 -9.64
N VAL A 269 -24.01 -13.25 -10.72
CA VAL A 269 -23.56 -13.54 -12.08
C VAL A 269 -22.64 -12.44 -12.58
N ILE A 270 -21.40 -12.78 -12.94
CA ILE A 270 -20.45 -11.83 -13.51
C ILE A 270 -20.52 -11.87 -15.05
N PRO A 271 -20.71 -10.73 -15.73
CA PRO A 271 -20.74 -10.68 -17.19
C PRO A 271 -19.32 -10.69 -17.77
N LYS A 272 -19.21 -10.74 -19.11
CA LYS A 272 -17.89 -10.58 -19.77
C LYS A 272 -17.29 -9.18 -19.50
N PRO A 273 -15.95 -9.03 -19.49
CA PRO A 273 -15.31 -7.71 -19.41
C PRO A 273 -15.86 -6.73 -20.45
N GLY A 274 -15.94 -5.45 -20.08
CA GLY A 274 -16.53 -4.38 -20.88
C GLY A 274 -18.03 -4.16 -20.67
N ARG A 275 -18.74 -5.07 -19.98
CA ARG A 275 -20.18 -4.96 -19.66
C ARG A 275 -20.45 -4.17 -18.37
N LYS A 276 -21.70 -3.75 -18.16
CA LYS A 276 -22.13 -3.06 -16.94
C LYS A 276 -22.44 -4.07 -15.82
N VAL A 277 -22.11 -3.67 -14.59
CA VAL A 277 -22.40 -4.38 -13.34
C VAL A 277 -22.97 -3.40 -12.31
N LYS A 278 -23.69 -3.92 -11.32
CA LYS A 278 -24.12 -3.20 -10.13
C LYS A 278 -23.26 -3.63 -8.95
N ILE A 279 -22.78 -2.69 -8.15
CA ILE A 279 -22.10 -2.98 -6.89
C ILE A 279 -23.16 -3.32 -5.87
N VAL A 280 -23.16 -4.55 -5.39
CA VAL A 280 -24.17 -5.09 -4.46
C VAL A 280 -23.76 -4.94 -3.01
N ASN A 281 -22.44 -4.89 -2.73
CA ASN A 281 -21.92 -4.73 -1.38
C ASN A 281 -20.60 -3.92 -1.36
N GLY A 282 -20.19 -3.45 -0.18
CA GLY A 282 -18.94 -2.71 0.01
C GLY A 282 -18.92 -1.31 -0.61
N LEU A 283 -17.72 -0.84 -1.00
CA LEU A 283 -17.49 0.54 -1.43
C LEU A 283 -18.26 0.89 -2.71
N GLY A 284 -19.20 1.84 -2.59
CA GLY A 284 -20.04 2.26 -3.71
C GLY A 284 -21.27 1.38 -3.95
N ARG A 285 -21.71 0.61 -2.94
CA ARG A 285 -22.96 -0.15 -2.94
C ARG A 285 -24.14 0.62 -3.56
N GLY A 286 -24.89 -0.06 -4.42
CA GLY A 286 -25.99 0.50 -5.21
C GLY A 286 -25.56 1.25 -6.48
N CYS A 287 -24.28 1.61 -6.64
CA CYS A 287 -23.80 2.28 -7.84
C CYS A 287 -23.65 1.31 -9.01
N THR A 288 -23.81 1.83 -10.22
CA THR A 288 -23.45 1.13 -11.46
C THR A 288 -21.99 1.35 -11.81
N ALA A 289 -21.36 0.31 -12.33
CA ALA A 289 -19.96 0.28 -12.70
C ALA A 289 -19.77 -0.48 -14.02
N LYS A 290 -18.65 -0.24 -14.71
CA LYS A 290 -18.21 -0.99 -15.87
C LYS A 290 -17.12 -1.97 -15.46
N LEU A 291 -17.33 -3.25 -15.77
CA LEU A 291 -16.32 -4.29 -15.57
C LEU A 291 -15.18 -4.07 -16.56
N LEU A 292 -13.94 -3.94 -16.08
CA LEU A 292 -12.77 -3.74 -16.92
C LEU A 292 -12.02 -5.05 -17.14
N ASP A 293 -11.82 -5.83 -16.08
CA ASP A 293 -10.96 -7.02 -16.07
C ASP A 293 -11.39 -7.99 -14.96
N ILE A 294 -11.02 -9.27 -15.08
CA ILE A 294 -11.43 -10.37 -14.19
C ILE A 294 -10.19 -11.24 -13.86
N SER A 295 -9.74 -11.24 -12.60
CA SER A 295 -8.71 -12.15 -12.07
C SER A 295 -9.38 -13.40 -11.50
N VAL A 296 -9.29 -14.50 -12.22
CA VAL A 296 -9.86 -15.80 -11.81
C VAL A 296 -9.08 -16.40 -10.63
N ASP A 297 -7.77 -16.19 -10.58
CA ASP A 297 -6.89 -16.74 -9.52
C ASP A 297 -7.16 -16.10 -8.14
N ASP A 298 -7.47 -14.80 -8.11
CA ASP A 298 -7.75 -14.04 -6.88
C ASP A 298 -9.25 -13.93 -6.54
N PHE A 299 -10.15 -14.47 -7.38
CA PHE A 299 -11.61 -14.23 -7.32
C PHE A 299 -11.98 -12.73 -7.25
N CYS A 300 -11.20 -11.90 -7.95
CA CYS A 300 -11.29 -10.44 -7.93
C CYS A 300 -11.58 -9.86 -9.32
N ALA A 301 -12.34 -8.78 -9.37
CA ALA A 301 -12.61 -8.00 -10.57
C ALA A 301 -12.04 -6.59 -10.46
N ARG A 302 -11.57 -6.05 -11.60
CA ARG A 302 -11.30 -4.62 -11.75
C ARG A 302 -12.54 -3.95 -12.33
N ILE A 303 -13.10 -2.98 -11.61
CA ILE A 303 -14.28 -2.22 -12.05
C ILE A 303 -14.00 -0.71 -12.07
N ARG A 304 -14.72 0.01 -12.91
CA ARG A 304 -14.77 1.48 -12.92
C ARG A 304 -16.18 1.93 -12.55
N ILE A 305 -16.31 2.74 -11.51
CA ILE A 305 -17.61 3.27 -11.07
C ILE A 305 -18.09 4.33 -12.06
N ASP A 306 -19.31 4.19 -12.59
CA ASP A 306 -19.90 5.12 -13.57
C ASP A 306 -20.93 6.07 -12.94
N SER A 307 -21.44 5.76 -11.74
CA SER A 307 -22.49 6.50 -11.02
C SER A 307 -22.15 6.74 -9.53
N GLY A 308 -22.84 7.68 -8.88
CA GLY A 308 -22.69 7.99 -7.45
C GLY A 308 -21.47 8.84 -7.08
N SER A 309 -21.19 8.94 -5.77
CA SER A 309 -20.15 9.82 -5.20
C SER A 309 -18.72 9.45 -5.61
N TYR A 310 -18.49 8.19 -6.02
CA TYR A 310 -17.19 7.65 -6.43
C TYR A 310 -17.05 7.55 -7.97
N ARG A 311 -17.89 8.29 -8.72
CA ARG A 311 -17.90 8.27 -10.19
C ARG A 311 -16.52 8.56 -10.78
N GLY A 312 -16.07 7.65 -11.64
CA GLY A 312 -14.78 7.69 -12.30
C GLY A 312 -13.66 6.97 -11.56
N GLU A 313 -13.87 6.56 -10.30
CA GLU A 313 -12.90 5.78 -9.54
C GLU A 313 -12.79 4.35 -10.09
N ILE A 314 -11.57 3.81 -10.05
CA ILE A 314 -11.24 2.45 -10.47
C ILE A 314 -10.88 1.65 -9.22
N LEU A 315 -11.61 0.56 -9.00
CA LEU A 315 -11.34 -0.39 -7.94
C LEU A 315 -10.67 -1.62 -8.56
N ASP A 316 -9.41 -1.88 -8.18
CA ASP A 316 -8.57 -2.93 -8.77
C ASP A 316 -8.83 -4.34 -8.20
N ARG A 317 -9.44 -4.44 -7.02
CA ARG A 317 -9.70 -5.70 -6.29
C ARG A 317 -11.07 -5.65 -5.63
N VAL A 318 -12.12 -5.94 -6.40
CA VAL A 318 -13.48 -6.11 -5.88
C VAL A 318 -13.86 -7.59 -5.93
N GLU A 319 -14.36 -8.14 -4.83
CA GLU A 319 -14.72 -9.55 -4.74
C GLU A 319 -15.92 -9.88 -5.64
N TYR A 320 -16.01 -11.11 -6.11
CA TYR A 320 -17.11 -11.57 -6.97
C TYR A 320 -18.49 -11.55 -6.30
N GLU A 321 -18.53 -11.59 -4.97
CA GLU A 321 -19.74 -11.44 -4.16
C GLU A 321 -20.22 -9.98 -4.10
N ASP A 322 -19.30 -9.00 -4.26
CA ASP A 322 -19.59 -7.57 -4.13
C ASP A 322 -20.12 -6.96 -5.45
N ILE A 323 -20.11 -7.70 -6.57
CA ILE A 323 -20.60 -7.26 -7.89
C ILE A 323 -21.54 -8.26 -8.56
N CYS A 324 -22.57 -7.75 -9.24
CA CYS A 324 -23.51 -8.57 -10.01
C CYS A 324 -23.86 -7.94 -11.36
N ARG A 325 -24.19 -8.76 -12.37
CA ARG A 325 -24.66 -8.29 -13.68
C ARG A 325 -25.97 -7.51 -13.53
N LEU A 326 -26.02 -6.32 -14.13
CA LEU A 326 -27.26 -5.54 -14.23
C LEU A 326 -28.20 -6.17 -15.28
N ALA A 327 -29.51 -6.18 -15.02
CA ALA A 327 -30.51 -6.72 -15.95
C ALA A 327 -30.84 -5.77 -17.12
N ASP A 328 -30.70 -4.46 -16.92
CA ASP A 328 -30.96 -3.42 -17.93
C ASP A 328 -29.85 -3.33 -18.99
N GLU A 329 -29.82 -4.28 -19.94
CA GLU A 329 -28.89 -4.31 -21.07
C GLU A 329 -29.52 -4.73 -22.41
#